data_AF-A0A942L2V5-F1
#
_entry.id   AF-A0A942L2V5-F1
#
_cell.length_a   1.000
_cell.length_b   1.000
_cell.length_c   1.000
_cell.angle_alpha   90.00
_cell.angle_beta   90.00
_cell.angle_gamma   90.00
#
_symmetry.space_group_name_H-M   'P 1'
#
loop_
_entity.id
_entity.type
_entity.pdbx_description
1 polymer ?
#
loop_
_entity_poly.entity_id
_entity_poly.type
_entity_poly.pdbx_seq_one_letter_code
_entity_poly.pdbx_strand_id
1 'polypeptide(L)'
;MIKYDNKHLYNWVLILVTITAFLIYLYVNIFMIKDVLNQVVSSPIFVNNQIKESCLDCHQQYEGFSTYHNPKIIGCTSCHLGNKNQSEKEKAHHGMVLVPGNLVDADKTCGTCHKEQLKKIANSLMTTNSGIVAVNKFVFEEAANPNGSYHISSIGFSPAEKHLRDLCANCHLGSPKRDYGPIHQKSRGGGCSACHLNYTAKNLDELKLYQSSSKKKLPVSHPELNIKITNNHCFGCHSRSSRIATNFEGLSETLLKHHEIIGKKGFTVLDDKRVFAKQQADVHYQKGLLCVDCHSSAEVMGDGKKYLHQEEVVSIQCIDCHFSETPKTISAANLDPTSARIVALRGWNVAKKDMVIKSKSNEPLLNVLVDDKNNATMISKNDGKIHQLTKQSKVCKNDKVHANLTCSSCHTSWASKCIGCHNQFDKNDKHGFDLLDLRYVKGQWNEYVHEFAVSEPSLGVRTIGSKKEIKPAVPGMIMTIDKGSFNDKPGADVIFHRLFAQNAPHTTIKKGRSCVSCHLNPYVLGYGSGSLQLDKNGKFTFKADYALNENDNLPEDAWIPFLSKLNPKKTYSTRTNFRPFNFNEQQNILKVGACLSCHKESEKVMDQSLQKGIDAMIALKSKQCIVPKF
;
A
#
# COMPACT_ATOMS: atom_id res chain seq x y z
N MET A 1 -20.64 81.14 25.36
CA MET A 1 -21.40 79.91 25.10
C MET A 1 -20.58 79.05 24.13
N ILE A 2 -19.69 78.21 24.66
CA ILE A 2 -18.74 77.41 23.85
C ILE A 2 -19.51 76.20 23.33
N LYS A 3 -19.80 76.17 22.02
CA LYS A 3 -20.36 75.00 21.34
C LYS A 3 -19.26 73.93 21.27
N TYR A 4 -19.35 72.90 22.10
CA TYR A 4 -18.54 71.69 21.96
C TYR A 4 -18.98 70.95 20.69
N ASP A 5 -18.02 70.69 19.80
CA ASP A 5 -18.23 70.00 18.54
C ASP A 5 -18.47 68.50 18.79
N ASN A 6 -19.74 68.10 18.76
CA ASN A 6 -20.20 66.73 18.99
C ASN A 6 -19.65 65.69 18.00
N LYS A 7 -19.01 66.11 16.89
CA LYS A 7 -18.38 65.16 15.94
C LYS A 7 -17.19 64.42 16.53
N HIS A 8 -16.39 65.08 17.38
CA HIS A 8 -15.23 64.44 17.97
C HIS A 8 -15.63 63.37 18.99
N LEU A 9 -16.65 63.64 19.80
CA LEU A 9 -17.17 62.68 20.78
C LEU A 9 -17.80 61.46 20.09
N TYR A 10 -18.54 61.67 19.00
CA TYR A 10 -19.14 60.59 18.22
C TYR A 10 -18.10 59.65 17.61
N ASN A 11 -17.02 60.20 17.04
CA ASN A 11 -15.94 59.39 16.47
C ASN A 11 -15.19 58.58 17.53
N TRP A 12 -14.95 59.16 18.72
CA TRP A 12 -14.32 58.43 19.82
C TRP A 12 -15.22 57.29 20.35
N VAL A 13 -16.53 57.52 20.45
CA VAL A 13 -17.49 56.48 20.84
C VAL A 13 -17.54 55.36 19.79
N LEU A 14 -17.53 55.69 18.50
CA LEU A 14 -17.55 54.68 17.43
C LEU A 14 -16.26 53.84 17.41
N ILE A 15 -15.10 54.45 17.65
CA ILE A 15 -13.82 53.74 17.79
C ILE A 15 -13.84 52.83 19.03
N LEU A 16 -14.38 53.31 20.15
CA LEU A 16 -14.46 52.49 21.36
C LEU A 16 -15.38 51.28 21.14
N VAL A 17 -16.55 51.48 20.52
CA VAL A 17 -17.50 50.40 20.22
C VAL A 17 -16.91 49.37 19.27
N THR A 18 -16.18 49.80 18.23
CA THR A 18 -15.53 48.88 17.28
C THR A 18 -14.38 48.10 17.91
N ILE A 19 -13.55 48.74 18.74
CA ILE A 19 -12.50 48.04 19.50
C ILE A 19 -13.12 47.04 20.48
N THR A 20 -14.19 47.42 21.17
CA THR A 20 -14.86 46.54 22.14
C THR A 20 -15.51 45.35 21.43
N ALA A 21 -16.17 45.57 20.29
CA ALA A 21 -16.73 44.49 19.48
C ALA A 21 -15.65 43.56 18.91
N PHE A 22 -14.50 44.10 18.50
CA PHE A 22 -13.37 43.31 18.03
C PHE A 22 -12.73 42.49 19.17
N LEU A 23 -12.59 43.06 20.37
CA LEU A 23 -12.11 42.35 21.54
C LEU A 23 -13.08 41.27 22.01
N ILE A 24 -14.40 41.51 21.95
CA ILE A 24 -15.42 40.49 22.22
C ILE A 24 -15.35 39.39 21.16
N TYR A 25 -15.20 39.72 19.88
CA TYR A 25 -15.03 38.74 18.80
C TYR A 25 -13.76 37.90 18.98
N LEU A 26 -12.64 38.50 19.35
CA LEU A 26 -11.39 37.81 19.69
C LEU A 26 -11.55 36.93 20.93
N TYR A 27 -12.21 37.44 21.98
CA TYR A 27 -12.47 36.68 23.20
C TYR A 27 -13.38 35.48 22.92
N VAL A 28 -14.45 35.64 22.16
CA VAL A 28 -15.38 34.55 21.77
C VAL A 28 -14.68 33.54 20.87
N ASN A 29 -13.85 33.96 19.90
CA ASN A 29 -13.09 33.01 19.08
C ASN A 29 -12.00 32.28 19.85
N ILE A 30 -11.25 32.97 20.71
CA ILE A 30 -10.25 32.34 21.58
C ILE A 30 -10.93 31.40 22.57
N PHE A 31 -12.09 31.78 23.12
CA PHE A 31 -12.87 30.95 24.03
C PHE A 31 -13.42 29.74 23.30
N MET A 32 -14.01 29.87 22.11
CA MET A 32 -14.49 28.74 21.29
C MET A 32 -13.35 27.82 20.83
N ILE A 33 -12.18 28.37 20.47
CA ILE A 33 -10.99 27.58 20.14
C ILE A 33 -10.48 26.85 21.38
N LYS A 34 -10.43 27.52 22.55
CA LYS A 34 -10.11 26.89 23.83
C LYS A 34 -11.15 25.87 24.25
N ASP A 35 -12.43 26.07 23.96
CA ASP A 35 -13.52 25.15 24.33
C ASP A 35 -13.55 23.95 23.39
N VAL A 36 -13.21 24.12 22.11
CA VAL A 36 -13.02 23.01 21.17
C VAL A 36 -11.73 22.26 21.48
N LEU A 37 -10.60 22.93 21.73
CA LEU A 37 -9.38 22.28 22.20
C LEU A 37 -9.60 21.62 23.55
N ASN A 38 -10.29 22.26 24.49
CA ASN A 38 -10.65 21.68 25.76
C ASN A 38 -11.62 20.52 25.55
N GLN A 39 -12.67 20.59 24.73
CA GLN A 39 -13.58 19.46 24.44
C GLN A 39 -12.89 18.32 23.69
N VAL A 40 -11.85 18.61 22.88
CA VAL A 40 -11.02 17.60 22.20
C VAL A 40 -10.00 16.98 23.15
N VAL A 41 -9.48 17.75 24.11
CA VAL A 41 -8.57 17.29 25.19
C VAL A 41 -9.35 16.66 26.36
N SER A 42 -10.62 17.02 26.55
CA SER A 42 -11.52 16.61 27.65
C SER A 42 -12.63 15.66 27.22
N SER A 43 -12.74 15.32 25.93
CA SER A 43 -13.34 14.04 25.53
C SER A 43 -12.29 12.95 25.67
N PRO A 44 -11.96 12.62 26.91
CA PRO A 44 -12.31 11.28 27.35
C PRO A 44 -13.46 11.30 28.33
N ILE A 45 -14.17 10.19 28.32
CA ILE A 45 -14.85 9.62 29.47
C ILE A 45 -13.78 9.50 30.60
N PHE A 46 -13.42 10.60 31.24
CA PHE A 46 -12.61 10.62 32.45
C PHE A 46 -13.60 10.64 33.61
N VAL A 47 -14.17 9.46 33.87
CA VAL A 47 -14.69 9.21 35.20
C VAL A 47 -13.46 9.19 36.11
N ASN A 48 -13.38 10.18 37.00
CA ASN A 48 -12.41 10.28 38.07
C ASN A 48 -12.66 9.21 39.16
N ASN A 49 -12.91 7.96 38.75
CA ASN A 49 -12.90 6.78 39.59
C ASN A 49 -11.73 5.93 39.11
N GLN A 50 -10.72 5.77 39.95
CA GLN A 50 -9.80 4.65 39.80
C GLN A 50 -10.65 3.38 39.70
N ILE A 51 -10.64 2.75 38.53
CA ILE A 51 -11.39 1.52 38.32
C ILE A 51 -10.74 0.46 39.21
N LYS A 52 -11.42 0.12 40.31
CA LYS A 52 -10.97 -0.94 41.20
C LYS A 52 -11.29 -2.29 40.56
N GLU A 53 -10.26 -3.01 40.15
CA GLU A 53 -10.36 -4.39 39.64
C GLU A 53 -9.51 -5.31 40.51
N SER A 54 -10.03 -6.50 40.81
CA SER A 54 -9.29 -7.56 41.52
C SER A 54 -8.05 -8.04 40.77
N CYS A 55 -7.98 -7.79 39.46
CA CYS A 55 -6.82 -8.09 38.61
C CYS A 55 -5.53 -7.51 39.21
N LEU A 56 -5.61 -6.26 39.69
CA LEU A 56 -4.47 -5.52 40.24
C LEU A 56 -4.09 -6.00 41.65
N ASP A 57 -4.86 -6.88 42.29
CA ASP A 57 -4.45 -7.47 43.57
C ASP A 57 -3.33 -8.51 43.37
N CYS A 58 -3.33 -9.20 42.23
CA CYS A 58 -2.31 -10.19 41.85
C CYS A 58 -1.30 -9.63 40.84
N HIS A 59 -1.72 -8.77 39.92
CA HIS A 59 -0.91 -8.25 38.81
C HIS A 59 -0.37 -6.83 39.07
N GLN A 60 0.38 -6.64 40.16
CA GLN A 60 0.84 -5.31 40.60
C GLN A 60 2.10 -4.80 39.91
N GLN A 61 2.93 -5.69 39.39
CA GLN A 61 4.29 -5.37 38.93
C GLN A 61 4.39 -5.04 37.44
N TYR A 62 3.26 -4.81 36.76
CA TYR A 62 3.27 -4.61 35.31
C TYR A 62 3.60 -3.17 34.91
N GLU A 63 4.44 -3.04 33.90
CA GLU A 63 4.85 -1.77 33.29
C GLU A 63 4.79 -1.84 31.75
N GLY A 64 5.13 -0.75 31.06
CA GLY A 64 5.19 -0.71 29.58
C GLY A 64 3.88 -0.27 28.89
N PHE A 65 2.87 0.14 29.67
CA PHE A 65 1.61 0.65 29.13
C PHE A 65 1.75 2.06 28.54
N SER A 66 1.03 2.31 27.44
CA SER A 66 0.87 3.66 26.90
C SER A 66 0.07 4.56 27.85
N THR A 67 0.21 5.87 27.71
CA THR A 67 -0.49 6.87 28.54
C THR A 67 -1.99 6.65 28.57
N TYR A 68 -2.62 6.39 27.42
CA TYR A 68 -4.08 6.32 27.27
C TYR A 68 -4.66 4.91 27.42
N HIS A 69 -3.82 3.87 27.34
CA HIS A 69 -4.22 2.48 27.58
C HIS A 69 -3.59 1.91 28.85
N ASN A 70 -3.45 2.74 29.89
CA ASN A 70 -2.95 2.30 31.18
C ASN A 70 -4.09 1.64 31.98
N PRO A 71 -3.93 0.40 32.48
CA PRO A 71 -4.98 -0.27 33.25
C PRO A 71 -5.32 0.42 34.57
N LYS A 72 -4.44 1.28 35.10
CA LYS A 72 -4.77 2.16 36.25
C LYS A 72 -5.87 3.19 35.92
N ILE A 73 -6.07 3.47 34.63
CA ILE A 73 -7.07 4.41 34.12
C ILE A 73 -8.30 3.66 33.60
N ILE A 74 -8.09 2.66 32.73
CA ILE A 74 -9.18 2.00 32.00
C ILE A 74 -9.48 0.57 32.46
N GLY A 75 -8.72 0.00 33.40
CA GLY A 75 -8.85 -1.39 33.82
C GLY A 75 -8.22 -2.39 32.84
N CYS A 76 -7.85 -3.56 33.34
CA CYS A 76 -7.36 -4.69 32.54
C CYS A 76 -8.53 -5.31 31.75
N THR A 77 -9.71 -5.38 32.36
CA THR A 77 -10.87 -6.06 31.75
C THR A 77 -11.46 -5.34 30.55
N SER A 78 -11.17 -4.04 30.38
CA SER A 78 -11.56 -3.30 29.16
C SER A 78 -10.88 -3.82 27.88
N CYS A 79 -9.71 -4.44 28.01
CA CYS A 79 -9.01 -5.08 26.89
C CYS A 79 -9.12 -6.60 26.97
N HIS A 80 -8.87 -7.17 28.14
CA HIS A 80 -8.76 -8.62 28.29
C HIS A 80 -10.08 -9.31 28.68
N LEU A 81 -11.18 -8.58 28.91
CA LEU A 81 -12.40 -9.12 29.49
C LEU A 81 -12.11 -9.84 30.83
N GLY A 82 -12.83 -10.91 31.16
CA GLY A 82 -12.73 -11.59 32.45
C GLY A 82 -13.60 -10.96 33.54
N ASN A 83 -13.44 -11.43 34.77
CA ASN A 83 -14.27 -11.01 35.90
C ASN A 83 -13.48 -10.15 36.90
N LYS A 84 -13.64 -8.82 36.77
CA LYS A 84 -12.97 -7.81 37.61
C LYS A 84 -13.31 -7.83 39.10
N ASN A 85 -14.31 -8.62 39.52
CA ASN A 85 -14.81 -8.67 40.89
C ASN A 85 -14.42 -9.98 41.62
N GLN A 86 -13.64 -10.85 40.99
CA GLN A 86 -13.25 -12.16 41.55
C GLN A 86 -11.76 -12.20 41.82
N SER A 87 -11.34 -12.64 43.01
CA SER A 87 -9.93 -12.75 43.39
C SER A 87 -9.37 -14.18 43.24
N GLU A 88 -10.24 -15.17 42.99
CA GLU A 88 -9.83 -16.53 42.69
C GLU A 88 -9.43 -16.65 41.22
N LYS A 89 -8.20 -17.15 40.96
CA LYS A 89 -7.58 -17.22 39.63
C LYS A 89 -8.53 -17.73 38.53
N GLU A 90 -9.17 -18.87 38.74
CA GLU A 90 -10.01 -19.48 37.70
C GLU A 90 -11.29 -18.67 37.44
N LYS A 91 -11.88 -18.08 38.48
CA LYS A 91 -13.08 -17.24 38.36
C LYS A 91 -12.75 -15.87 37.75
N ALA A 92 -11.61 -15.29 38.09
CA ALA A 92 -11.13 -14.01 37.57
C ALA A 92 -10.83 -14.10 36.06
N HIS A 93 -10.18 -15.18 35.63
CA HIS A 93 -9.80 -15.39 34.23
C HIS A 93 -10.90 -16.02 33.36
N HIS A 94 -12.04 -16.40 33.94
CA HIS A 94 -13.16 -16.97 33.18
C HIS A 94 -13.65 -15.99 32.10
N GLY A 95 -13.62 -16.41 30.84
CA GLY A 95 -14.02 -15.58 29.69
C GLY A 95 -12.98 -14.53 29.27
N MET A 96 -11.74 -14.62 29.76
CA MET A 96 -10.66 -13.70 29.38
C MET A 96 -10.20 -13.92 27.93
N VAL A 97 -9.96 -12.82 27.22
CA VAL A 97 -9.32 -12.76 25.91
C VAL A 97 -7.81 -12.59 26.09
N LEU A 98 -7.05 -13.56 25.60
CA LEU A 98 -5.59 -13.59 25.76
C LEU A 98 -4.86 -12.64 24.82
N VAL A 99 -5.37 -12.48 23.59
CA VAL A 99 -4.80 -11.62 22.56
C VAL A 99 -5.90 -10.66 22.10
N PRO A 100 -6.10 -9.54 22.81
CA PRO A 100 -7.18 -8.61 22.48
C PRO A 100 -6.89 -7.81 21.22
N GLY A 101 -7.95 -7.42 20.51
CA GLY A 101 -7.87 -6.61 19.30
C GLY A 101 -8.05 -7.40 18.01
N ASN A 102 -8.20 -8.72 18.09
CA ASN A 102 -8.70 -9.52 16.99
C ASN A 102 -10.08 -9.02 16.57
N LEU A 103 -10.40 -9.02 15.28
CA LEU A 103 -11.69 -8.49 14.84
C LEU A 103 -12.90 -9.28 15.37
N VAL A 104 -12.69 -10.53 15.80
CA VAL A 104 -13.73 -11.39 16.41
C VAL A 104 -14.12 -10.97 17.84
N ASP A 105 -13.25 -10.24 18.54
CA ASP A 105 -13.48 -9.74 19.91
C ASP A 105 -13.39 -8.22 20.00
N ALA A 106 -13.11 -7.54 18.90
CA ALA A 106 -12.91 -6.10 18.86
C ALA A 106 -14.18 -5.32 19.25
N ASP A 107 -15.38 -5.83 18.98
CA ASP A 107 -16.64 -5.19 19.39
C ASP A 107 -16.79 -5.10 20.92
N LYS A 108 -16.32 -6.12 21.63
CA LYS A 108 -16.34 -6.22 23.10
C LYS A 108 -15.13 -5.56 23.77
N THR A 109 -14.08 -5.27 23.01
CA THR A 109 -12.83 -4.69 23.51
C THR A 109 -12.61 -3.29 22.93
N CYS A 110 -11.80 -3.16 21.88
CA CYS A 110 -11.39 -1.90 21.25
C CYS A 110 -12.58 -1.03 20.82
N GLY A 111 -13.62 -1.65 20.28
CA GLY A 111 -14.83 -1.07 19.74
C GLY A 111 -15.76 -0.48 20.80
N THR A 112 -15.54 -0.75 22.09
CA THR A 112 -16.28 -0.06 23.16
C THR A 112 -15.99 1.44 23.17
N CYS A 113 -14.74 1.82 22.87
CA CYS A 113 -14.28 3.21 22.77
C CYS A 113 -14.05 3.67 21.32
N HIS A 114 -13.63 2.76 20.42
CA HIS A 114 -13.23 3.08 19.04
C HIS A 114 -14.23 2.58 17.97
N LYS A 115 -15.53 2.74 18.23
CA LYS A 115 -16.65 2.28 17.36
C LYS A 115 -16.46 2.63 15.88
N GLU A 116 -16.12 3.89 15.60
CA GLU A 116 -15.94 4.37 14.22
C GLU A 116 -14.76 3.71 13.52
N GLN A 117 -13.65 3.46 14.22
CA GLN A 117 -12.49 2.80 13.62
C GLN A 117 -12.77 1.32 13.36
N LEU A 118 -13.50 0.66 14.27
CA LEU A 118 -13.94 -0.72 14.08
C LEU A 118 -14.84 -0.85 12.84
N LYS A 119 -15.79 0.07 12.65
CA LYS A 119 -16.65 0.09 11.46
C LYS A 119 -15.84 0.27 10.16
N LYS A 120 -14.82 1.13 10.18
CA LYS A 120 -13.93 1.37 9.04
C LYS A 120 -13.10 0.13 8.70
N ILE A 121 -12.37 -0.40 9.68
CA ILE A 121 -11.43 -1.52 9.44
C ILE A 121 -12.16 -2.80 9.03
N ALA A 122 -13.36 -3.06 9.57
CA ALA A 122 -14.18 -4.20 9.19
C ALA A 122 -14.58 -4.19 7.71
N ASN A 123 -14.69 -3.00 7.09
CA ASN A 123 -15.03 -2.84 5.67
C ASN A 123 -13.81 -2.65 4.76
N SER A 124 -12.60 -2.54 5.33
CA SER A 124 -11.38 -2.31 4.56
C SER A 124 -10.98 -3.51 3.69
N LEU A 125 -10.29 -3.25 2.58
CA LEU A 125 -9.78 -4.31 1.71
C LEU A 125 -8.77 -5.24 2.39
N MET A 126 -8.02 -4.75 3.39
CA MET A 126 -7.11 -5.60 4.15
C MET A 126 -7.84 -6.58 5.07
N THR A 127 -9.10 -6.30 5.43
CA THR A 127 -9.95 -7.24 6.18
C THR A 127 -10.68 -8.19 5.25
N THR A 128 -11.29 -7.65 4.19
CA THR A 128 -12.17 -8.43 3.31
C THR A 128 -11.41 -9.24 2.26
N ASN A 129 -10.23 -8.77 1.83
CA ASN A 129 -9.49 -9.29 0.67
C ASN A 129 -10.34 -9.39 -0.61
N SER A 130 -11.39 -8.56 -0.75
CA SER A 130 -12.40 -8.69 -1.80
C SER A 130 -11.81 -8.82 -3.22
N GLY A 131 -10.88 -7.94 -3.59
CA GLY A 131 -10.25 -7.98 -4.92
C GLY A 131 -9.41 -9.23 -5.17
N ILE A 132 -8.78 -9.80 -4.14
CA ILE A 132 -8.04 -11.07 -4.25
C ILE A 132 -9.01 -12.22 -4.51
N VAL A 133 -10.10 -12.29 -3.74
CA VAL A 133 -11.13 -13.32 -3.89
C VAL A 133 -11.79 -13.22 -5.28
N ALA A 134 -12.12 -12.00 -5.72
CA ALA A 134 -12.75 -11.76 -7.00
C ALA A 134 -11.88 -12.17 -8.19
N VAL A 135 -10.61 -11.75 -8.20
CA VAL A 135 -9.68 -12.11 -9.28
C VAL A 135 -9.43 -13.62 -9.29
N ASN A 136 -9.28 -14.24 -8.12
CA ASN A 136 -9.07 -15.68 -8.04
C ASN A 136 -10.28 -16.47 -8.57
N LYS A 137 -11.51 -16.11 -8.18
CA LYS A 137 -12.71 -16.74 -8.74
C LYS A 137 -12.82 -16.55 -10.25
N PHE A 138 -12.50 -15.37 -10.77
CA PHE A 138 -12.47 -15.11 -12.21
C PHE A 138 -11.48 -16.02 -12.95
N VAL A 139 -10.30 -16.24 -12.37
CA VAL A 139 -9.19 -17.02 -12.96
C VAL A 139 -9.43 -18.53 -12.90
N PHE A 140 -10.29 -18.99 -12.00
CA PHE A 140 -10.78 -20.37 -11.97
C PHE A 140 -12.05 -20.57 -12.79
N GLU A 141 -12.52 -19.52 -13.49
CA GLU A 141 -13.77 -19.47 -14.26
C GLU A 141 -15.03 -19.67 -13.40
N GLU A 142 -14.95 -19.38 -12.10
CA GLU A 142 -16.09 -19.38 -11.17
C GLU A 142 -16.81 -18.02 -11.11
N ALA A 143 -16.27 -17.00 -11.77
CA ALA A 143 -16.89 -15.70 -11.95
C ALA A 143 -16.63 -15.17 -13.36
N ALA A 144 -17.63 -14.48 -13.95
CA ALA A 144 -17.52 -13.99 -15.32
C ALA A 144 -16.57 -12.79 -15.49
N ASN A 145 -16.27 -12.06 -14.41
CA ASN A 145 -15.37 -10.90 -14.43
C ASN A 145 -14.68 -10.71 -13.06
N PRO A 146 -13.54 -9.99 -13.00
CA PRO A 146 -12.77 -9.83 -11.77
C PRO A 146 -13.31 -8.77 -10.78
N ASN A 147 -14.53 -8.23 -10.99
CA ASN A 147 -15.06 -7.10 -10.21
C ASN A 147 -16.21 -7.53 -9.27
N GLY A 148 -16.00 -8.57 -8.47
CA GLY A 148 -16.95 -9.01 -7.45
C GLY A 148 -16.65 -8.47 -6.06
N SER A 149 -17.70 -8.32 -5.25
CA SER A 149 -17.61 -7.97 -3.83
C SER A 149 -17.70 -9.24 -2.99
N TYR A 150 -16.62 -9.55 -2.28
CA TYR A 150 -16.49 -10.77 -1.48
C TYR A 150 -15.86 -10.49 -0.12
N HIS A 151 -15.97 -11.46 0.77
CA HIS A 151 -15.27 -11.47 2.04
C HIS A 151 -14.51 -12.78 2.21
N ILE A 152 -13.22 -12.70 2.49
CA ILE A 152 -12.33 -13.87 2.61
C ILE A 152 -12.79 -14.85 3.69
N SER A 153 -13.39 -14.38 4.79
CA SER A 153 -13.95 -15.26 5.82
C SER A 153 -15.22 -16.02 5.41
N SER A 154 -15.78 -15.71 4.24
CA SER A 154 -17.01 -16.30 3.72
C SER A 154 -16.77 -17.25 2.55
N ILE A 155 -15.50 -17.51 2.18
CA ILE A 155 -15.18 -18.44 1.08
C ILE A 155 -15.51 -19.88 1.49
N GLY A 156 -16.05 -20.66 0.56
CA GLY A 156 -16.32 -22.09 0.72
C GLY A 156 -15.12 -22.97 0.33
N PHE A 157 -15.40 -24.05 -0.41
CA PHE A 157 -14.44 -25.08 -0.81
C PHE A 157 -14.49 -25.39 -2.32
N SER A 158 -14.98 -24.47 -3.14
CA SER A 158 -14.80 -24.59 -4.60
C SER A 158 -13.30 -24.67 -4.96
N PRO A 159 -12.91 -25.13 -6.16
CA PRO A 159 -11.52 -25.11 -6.60
C PRO A 159 -10.80 -23.79 -6.31
N ALA A 160 -11.42 -22.66 -6.66
CA ALA A 160 -10.86 -21.33 -6.42
C ALA A 160 -10.76 -21.01 -4.92
N GLU A 161 -11.79 -21.33 -4.15
CA GLU A 161 -11.83 -21.01 -2.72
C GLU A 161 -10.86 -21.88 -1.92
N LYS A 162 -10.73 -23.16 -2.28
CA LYS A 162 -9.71 -24.05 -1.71
C LYS A 162 -8.30 -23.58 -2.05
N HIS A 163 -8.06 -23.09 -3.26
CA HIS A 163 -6.78 -22.48 -3.64
C HIS A 163 -6.44 -21.28 -2.75
N LEU A 164 -7.42 -20.42 -2.44
CA LEU A 164 -7.22 -19.32 -1.48
C LEU A 164 -6.96 -19.83 -0.07
N ARG A 165 -7.69 -20.84 0.40
CA ARG A 165 -7.48 -21.48 1.70
C ARG A 165 -6.10 -22.11 1.83
N ASP A 166 -5.50 -22.59 0.74
CA ASP A 166 -4.19 -23.26 0.81
C ASP A 166 -3.02 -22.27 0.74
N LEU A 167 -3.17 -21.18 -0.03
CA LEU A 167 -2.03 -20.32 -0.36
C LEU A 167 -2.14 -18.89 0.19
N CYS A 168 -3.35 -18.37 0.44
CA CYS A 168 -3.57 -16.92 0.57
C CYS A 168 -4.34 -16.49 1.84
N ALA A 169 -5.20 -17.33 2.40
CA ALA A 169 -6.26 -16.91 3.32
C ALA A 169 -5.79 -16.51 4.74
N ASN A 170 -4.50 -16.57 5.07
CA ASN A 170 -3.99 -16.10 6.36
C ASN A 170 -3.51 -14.62 6.31
N CYS A 171 -3.44 -13.99 5.13
CA CYS A 171 -2.85 -12.64 5.01
C CYS A 171 -3.80 -11.47 5.34
N HIS A 172 -5.09 -11.71 5.57
CA HIS A 172 -6.04 -10.63 5.89
C HIS A 172 -6.01 -10.25 7.37
N LEU A 173 -6.31 -8.98 7.68
CA LEU A 173 -6.30 -8.45 9.05
C LEU A 173 -7.31 -9.12 9.98
N GLY A 174 -8.39 -9.68 9.41
CA GLY A 174 -9.39 -10.43 10.16
C GLY A 174 -8.92 -11.82 10.61
N SER A 175 -7.78 -12.32 10.13
CA SER A 175 -7.23 -13.60 10.58
C SER A 175 -6.90 -13.50 12.08
N PRO A 176 -7.37 -14.43 12.92
CA PRO A 176 -7.15 -14.34 14.35
C PRO A 176 -5.69 -14.66 14.71
N LYS A 177 -5.05 -13.75 15.42
CA LYS A 177 -3.73 -13.98 16.03
C LYS A 177 -3.92 -14.72 17.35
N ARG A 178 -3.38 -15.94 17.44
CA ARG A 178 -3.46 -16.79 18.64
C ARG A 178 -2.20 -16.75 19.49
N ASP A 179 -1.04 -16.52 18.87
CA ASP A 179 0.24 -16.50 19.55
C ASP A 179 0.62 -15.10 20.05
N TYR A 180 1.43 -15.04 21.10
CA TYR A 180 2.04 -13.79 21.58
C TYR A 180 3.24 -13.40 20.72
N GLY A 181 3.59 -12.12 20.72
CA GLY A 181 4.76 -11.60 20.01
C GLY A 181 4.41 -10.77 18.78
N PRO A 182 5.43 -10.15 18.15
CA PRO A 182 5.24 -9.21 17.06
C PRO A 182 4.72 -9.86 15.78
N ILE A 183 4.34 -9.02 14.82
CA ILE A 183 4.05 -9.43 13.45
C ILE A 183 5.35 -9.73 12.71
N HIS A 184 5.38 -10.85 12.00
CA HIS A 184 6.44 -11.26 11.08
C HIS A 184 5.89 -12.26 10.06
N GLN A 185 6.72 -12.86 9.21
CA GLN A 185 6.27 -13.68 8.09
C GLN A 185 5.51 -14.94 8.54
N LYS A 186 5.68 -15.38 9.79
CA LYS A 186 4.95 -16.53 10.38
C LYS A 186 3.88 -16.14 11.41
N SER A 187 3.79 -14.87 11.80
CA SER A 187 2.83 -14.35 12.78
C SER A 187 2.13 -13.13 12.17
N ARG A 188 0.87 -13.29 11.77
CA ARG A 188 0.10 -12.30 11.03
C ARG A 188 -1.36 -12.27 11.51
N GLY A 189 -2.14 -11.33 11.00
CA GLY A 189 -3.50 -11.09 11.49
C GLY A 189 -3.49 -10.36 12.85
N GLY A 190 -4.59 -10.43 13.58
CA GLY A 190 -4.70 -9.77 14.90
C GLY A 190 -5.56 -8.50 14.91
N GLY A 191 -6.24 -8.16 13.82
CA GLY A 191 -7.09 -6.97 13.72
C GLY A 191 -6.35 -5.68 14.12
N CYS A 192 -6.85 -5.02 15.15
CA CYS A 192 -6.27 -3.76 15.67
C CYS A 192 -4.85 -3.97 16.19
N SER A 193 -4.58 -5.11 16.83
CA SER A 193 -3.26 -5.41 17.43
C SER A 193 -2.17 -5.63 16.38
N ALA A 194 -2.55 -5.95 15.14
CA ALA A 194 -1.61 -6.18 14.04
C ALA A 194 -0.71 -4.96 13.76
N CYS A 195 -1.23 -3.75 13.97
CA CYS A 195 -0.50 -2.51 13.68
C CYS A 195 -0.17 -1.70 14.94
N HIS A 196 -0.98 -1.83 16.00
CA HIS A 196 -0.89 -0.93 17.15
C HIS A 196 -0.11 -1.49 18.34
N LEU A 197 0.17 -2.81 18.35
CA LEU A 197 0.86 -3.47 19.46
C LEU A 197 2.37 -3.51 19.24
N ASN A 198 3.10 -2.70 20.00
CA ASN A 198 4.53 -2.51 19.86
C ASN A 198 5.32 -3.26 20.95
N TYR A 199 6.36 -3.97 20.53
CA TYR A 199 7.23 -4.74 21.42
C TYR A 199 8.60 -4.05 21.52
N THR A 200 9.02 -3.75 22.75
CA THR A 200 10.39 -3.33 23.07
C THR A 200 11.33 -4.53 23.15
N ALA A 201 12.65 -4.30 23.16
CA ALA A 201 13.63 -5.37 23.37
C ALA A 201 13.36 -6.14 24.67
N LYS A 202 13.03 -5.43 25.77
CA LYS A 202 12.65 -6.04 27.05
C LYS A 202 11.43 -6.96 26.91
N ASN A 203 10.38 -6.52 26.20
CA ASN A 203 9.20 -7.37 25.97
C ASN A 203 9.57 -8.66 25.24
N LEU A 204 10.45 -8.58 24.23
CA LEU A 204 10.86 -9.73 23.45
C LEU A 204 11.71 -10.72 24.25
N ASP A 205 12.62 -10.22 25.09
CA ASP A 205 13.46 -11.08 25.93
C ASP A 205 12.66 -11.75 27.04
N GLU A 206 11.71 -11.04 27.66
CA GLU A 206 10.78 -11.63 28.62
C GLU A 206 9.84 -12.65 27.97
N LEU A 207 9.37 -12.40 26.74
CA LEU A 207 8.55 -13.36 26.00
C LEU A 207 9.33 -14.65 25.70
N LYS A 208 10.60 -14.55 25.29
CA LYS A 208 11.49 -15.72 25.11
C LYS A 208 11.68 -16.48 26.42
N LEU A 209 11.85 -15.78 27.53
CA LEU A 209 12.01 -16.39 28.85
C LEU A 209 10.73 -17.10 29.31
N TYR A 210 9.57 -16.48 29.07
CA TYR A 210 8.26 -17.08 29.32
C TYR A 210 8.07 -18.36 28.51
N GLN A 211 8.40 -18.34 27.22
CA GLN A 211 8.29 -19.51 26.34
C GLN A 211 9.26 -20.63 26.75
N SER A 212 10.53 -20.31 26.98
CA SER A 212 11.57 -21.29 27.36
C SER A 212 11.40 -21.88 28.76
N SER A 213 10.73 -21.16 29.67
CA SER A 213 10.42 -21.64 31.02
C SER A 213 9.13 -22.47 31.11
N SER A 214 8.58 -22.92 29.97
CA SER A 214 7.27 -23.58 29.90
C SER A 214 6.17 -22.76 30.58
N LYS A 215 6.18 -21.44 30.34
CA LYS A 215 5.21 -20.47 30.88
C LYS A 215 5.27 -20.23 32.39
N LYS A 216 6.37 -20.61 33.06
CA LYS A 216 6.53 -20.43 34.52
C LYS A 216 7.05 -19.06 34.91
N LYS A 217 7.94 -18.46 34.10
CA LYS A 217 8.46 -17.10 34.33
C LYS A 217 7.57 -16.09 33.61
N LEU A 218 6.67 -15.45 34.33
CA LEU A 218 5.71 -14.51 33.76
C LEU A 218 6.40 -13.21 33.33
N PRO A 219 6.09 -12.68 32.13
CA PRO A 219 6.50 -11.33 31.76
C PRO A 219 5.91 -10.30 32.71
N VAL A 220 6.65 -9.23 32.98
CA VAL A 220 6.20 -8.08 33.77
C VAL A 220 6.11 -6.81 32.91
N SER A 221 6.74 -6.81 31.73
CA SER A 221 6.63 -5.73 30.77
C SER A 221 5.55 -6.04 29.72
N HIS A 222 4.49 -5.24 29.71
CA HIS A 222 3.42 -5.31 28.71
C HIS A 222 3.85 -4.60 27.41
N PRO A 223 3.53 -5.14 26.22
CA PRO A 223 3.74 -4.43 24.96
C PRO A 223 2.87 -3.17 24.85
N GLU A 224 3.39 -2.11 24.23
CA GLU A 224 2.72 -0.83 24.22
C GLU A 224 1.66 -0.74 23.10
N LEU A 225 0.41 -0.36 23.43
CA LEU A 225 -0.65 -0.11 22.44
C LEU A 225 -0.71 1.38 22.06
N ASN A 226 -0.25 1.73 20.86
CA ASN A 226 -0.22 3.13 20.42
C ASN A 226 -0.22 3.28 18.88
N ILE A 227 -0.03 4.51 18.39
CA ILE A 227 -0.03 4.86 16.96
C ILE A 227 1.36 4.94 16.31
N LYS A 228 2.38 4.35 16.96
CA LYS A 228 3.72 4.17 16.37
C LYS A 228 3.70 2.89 15.55
N ILE A 229 3.69 3.02 14.22
CA ILE A 229 3.53 1.89 13.30
C ILE A 229 4.77 1.81 12.42
N THR A 230 5.61 0.81 12.66
CA THR A 230 6.85 0.57 11.88
C THR A 230 6.60 -0.28 10.63
N ASN A 231 7.56 -0.33 9.71
CA ASN A 231 7.49 -1.19 8.50
C ASN A 231 7.31 -2.68 8.84
N ASN A 232 7.78 -3.15 10.00
CA ASN A 232 7.64 -4.54 10.42
C ASN A 232 6.17 -4.99 10.48
N HIS A 233 5.26 -4.10 10.90
CA HIS A 233 3.82 -4.39 10.93
C HIS A 233 3.26 -4.64 9.52
N CYS A 234 3.77 -3.93 8.51
CA CYS A 234 3.40 -4.13 7.11
C CYS A 234 4.10 -5.38 6.52
N PHE A 235 5.36 -5.60 6.88
CA PHE A 235 6.25 -6.61 6.31
C PHE A 235 5.68 -8.04 6.48
N GLY A 236 5.05 -8.35 7.61
CA GLY A 236 4.49 -9.67 7.87
C GLY A 236 3.51 -10.16 6.79
N CYS A 237 2.72 -9.27 6.21
CA CYS A 237 1.78 -9.59 5.13
C CYS A 237 2.30 -9.17 3.74
N HIS A 238 2.92 -7.99 3.63
CA HIS A 238 3.34 -7.40 2.35
C HIS A 238 4.72 -7.89 1.86
N SER A 239 5.37 -8.81 2.57
CA SER A 239 6.54 -9.56 2.07
C SER A 239 6.20 -10.70 1.11
N ARG A 240 4.91 -10.97 0.88
CA ARG A 240 4.41 -11.92 -0.13
C ARG A 240 3.42 -11.26 -1.10
N SER A 241 2.45 -10.48 -0.60
CA SER A 241 1.47 -9.79 -1.44
C SER A 241 2.10 -8.69 -2.30
N SER A 242 2.25 -8.94 -3.61
CA SER A 242 2.94 -8.08 -4.61
C SER A 242 4.40 -7.73 -4.24
N ARG A 243 4.95 -8.38 -3.20
CA ARG A 243 6.31 -8.14 -2.67
C ARG A 243 6.56 -6.66 -2.35
N ILE A 244 5.52 -5.90 -1.99
CA ILE A 244 5.62 -4.44 -1.84
C ILE A 244 6.63 -4.06 -0.76
N ALA A 245 6.57 -4.72 0.41
CA ALA A 245 7.48 -4.41 1.51
C ALA A 245 8.94 -4.74 1.15
N THR A 246 9.16 -5.88 0.49
CA THR A 246 10.51 -6.31 0.10
C THR A 246 11.06 -5.44 -1.02
N ASN A 247 10.24 -5.04 -2.00
CA ASN A 247 10.65 -4.13 -3.06
C ASN A 247 11.03 -2.75 -2.50
N PHE A 248 10.23 -2.21 -1.56
CA PHE A 248 10.50 -0.92 -0.89
C PHE A 248 11.87 -0.91 -0.21
N GLU A 249 12.23 -2.02 0.42
CA GLU A 249 13.53 -2.23 1.08
C GLU A 249 14.66 -2.67 0.13
N GLY A 250 14.39 -2.85 -1.16
CA GLY A 250 15.40 -3.26 -2.14
C GLY A 250 15.74 -4.75 -2.08
N LEU A 251 14.74 -5.62 -1.93
CA LEU A 251 14.89 -7.06 -1.82
C LEU A 251 13.99 -7.77 -2.86
N SER A 252 14.59 -8.58 -3.73
CA SER A 252 13.86 -9.41 -4.70
C SER A 252 13.92 -10.89 -4.32
N GLU A 253 12.79 -11.57 -4.31
CA GLU A 253 12.71 -12.99 -4.00
C GLU A 253 13.43 -13.85 -5.06
N THR A 254 14.07 -14.94 -4.63
CA THR A 254 14.80 -15.88 -5.49
C THR A 254 14.31 -17.31 -5.28
N LEU A 255 14.64 -18.22 -6.20
CA LEU A 255 14.41 -19.66 -6.04
C LEU A 255 15.54 -20.37 -5.27
N LEU A 256 16.57 -19.63 -4.83
CA LEU A 256 17.69 -20.18 -4.09
C LEU A 256 17.27 -20.64 -2.69
N LYS A 257 17.94 -21.66 -2.19
CA LYS A 257 17.82 -22.15 -0.81
C LYS A 257 18.93 -21.57 0.06
N HIS A 258 18.68 -21.50 1.37
CA HIS A 258 19.61 -20.91 2.32
C HIS A 258 21.05 -21.48 2.22
N HIS A 259 21.19 -22.81 2.07
CA HIS A 259 22.53 -23.43 1.98
C HIS A 259 23.32 -22.99 0.74
N GLU A 260 22.64 -22.59 -0.34
CA GLU A 260 23.27 -22.16 -1.59
C GLU A 260 23.88 -20.76 -1.51
N ILE A 261 23.52 -19.98 -0.48
CA ILE A 261 23.99 -18.60 -0.28
C ILE A 261 24.93 -18.43 0.90
N ILE A 262 25.29 -19.51 1.60
CA ILE A 262 26.26 -19.45 2.70
C ILE A 262 27.59 -18.89 2.16
N GLY A 263 28.11 -17.85 2.81
CA GLY A 263 29.33 -17.15 2.38
C GLY A 263 29.17 -16.21 1.18
N LYS A 264 27.99 -16.17 0.53
CA LYS A 264 27.72 -15.24 -0.58
C LYS A 264 27.23 -13.89 -0.04
N LYS A 265 27.79 -12.81 -0.59
CA LYS A 265 27.33 -11.44 -0.31
C LYS A 265 26.11 -11.11 -1.17
N GLY A 266 25.30 -10.15 -0.74
CA GLY A 266 24.17 -9.65 -1.52
C GLY A 266 22.85 -10.39 -1.35
N PHE A 267 22.76 -11.32 -0.40
CA PHE A 267 21.53 -12.05 -0.07
C PHE A 267 21.08 -11.82 1.36
N THR A 268 19.77 -11.98 1.59
CA THR A 268 19.12 -11.97 2.91
C THR A 268 18.19 -13.17 3.00
N VAL A 269 18.11 -13.79 4.19
CA VAL A 269 17.21 -14.92 4.45
C VAL A 269 16.17 -14.48 5.48
N LEU A 270 14.89 -14.70 5.18
CA LEU A 270 13.79 -14.40 6.10
C LEU A 270 13.54 -15.56 7.07
N ASP A 271 12.74 -15.35 8.11
CA ASP A 271 12.41 -16.37 9.13
C ASP A 271 11.74 -17.62 8.54
N ASP A 272 10.98 -17.44 7.45
CA ASP A 272 10.33 -18.49 6.66
C ASP A 272 11.26 -19.17 5.66
N LYS A 273 12.57 -18.88 5.72
CA LYS A 273 13.67 -19.48 4.95
C LYS A 273 13.71 -19.08 3.47
N ARG A 274 12.83 -18.19 3.01
CA ARG A 274 12.93 -17.62 1.67
C ARG A 274 14.20 -16.77 1.54
N VAL A 275 14.86 -16.89 0.39
CA VAL A 275 16.10 -16.17 0.07
C VAL A 275 15.79 -15.00 -0.86
N PHE A 276 16.28 -13.83 -0.49
CA PHE A 276 16.13 -12.59 -1.25
C PHE A 276 17.50 -12.07 -1.69
N ALA A 277 17.59 -11.59 -2.94
CA ALA A 277 18.75 -10.86 -3.45
C ALA A 277 18.57 -9.35 -3.23
N LYS A 278 19.66 -8.64 -2.93
CA LYS A 278 19.67 -7.19 -2.80
C LYS A 278 19.54 -6.52 -4.17
N GLN A 279 18.67 -5.52 -4.22
CA GLN A 279 18.38 -4.64 -5.35
C GLN A 279 18.46 -3.18 -4.92
N GLN A 280 18.24 -2.26 -5.87
CA GLN A 280 18.10 -0.85 -5.53
C GLN A 280 16.80 -0.62 -4.75
N ALA A 281 16.92 -0.20 -3.48
CA ALA A 281 15.79 0.16 -2.65
C ALA A 281 15.12 1.47 -3.11
N ASP A 282 13.87 1.68 -2.68
CA ASP A 282 13.13 2.91 -2.95
C ASP A 282 13.85 4.13 -2.34
N VAL A 283 13.88 5.25 -3.05
CA VAL A 283 14.51 6.48 -2.60
C VAL A 283 13.89 7.02 -1.30
N HIS A 284 12.59 6.81 -1.08
CA HIS A 284 11.90 7.22 0.14
C HIS A 284 12.34 6.35 1.33
N TYR A 285 12.45 5.03 1.13
CA TYR A 285 13.02 4.12 2.12
C TYR A 285 14.46 4.50 2.47
N GLN A 286 15.30 4.79 1.47
CA GLN A 286 16.69 5.23 1.67
C GLN A 286 16.79 6.55 2.46
N LYS A 287 15.75 7.39 2.44
CA LYS A 287 15.67 8.61 3.27
C LYS A 287 15.17 8.36 4.70
N GLY A 288 14.74 7.13 4.99
CA GLY A 288 14.24 6.69 6.28
C GLY A 288 12.71 6.81 6.42
N LEU A 289 11.98 6.97 5.31
CA LEU A 289 10.51 6.99 5.36
C LEU A 289 9.95 5.59 5.56
N LEU A 290 8.87 5.51 6.34
CA LEU A 290 8.11 4.30 6.62
C LEU A 290 6.85 4.24 5.74
N CYS A 291 6.24 3.06 5.62
CA CYS A 291 4.99 2.87 4.88
C CYS A 291 3.91 3.89 5.30
N VAL A 292 3.79 4.11 6.61
CA VAL A 292 2.81 5.03 7.19
C VAL A 292 3.14 6.49 6.97
N ASP A 293 4.36 6.87 6.59
CA ASP A 293 4.68 8.27 6.29
C ASP A 293 3.94 8.77 5.04
N CYS A 294 3.67 7.85 4.10
CA CYS A 294 2.85 8.11 2.92
C CYS A 294 1.39 7.71 3.14
N HIS A 295 1.13 6.52 3.70
CA HIS A 295 -0.23 6.00 3.83
C HIS A 295 -0.97 6.56 5.06
N SER A 296 -2.17 7.11 4.84
CA SER A 296 -2.99 7.67 5.93
C SER A 296 -3.78 6.61 6.70
N SER A 297 -4.33 6.99 7.86
CA SER A 297 -5.25 6.14 8.62
C SER A 297 -6.46 5.71 7.79
N ALA A 298 -7.00 6.59 6.96
CA ALA A 298 -8.13 6.29 6.07
C ALA A 298 -7.77 5.31 4.94
N GLU A 299 -6.52 5.29 4.47
CA GLU A 299 -6.08 4.31 3.47
C GLU A 299 -5.81 2.94 4.08
N VAL A 300 -5.27 2.90 5.29
CA VAL A 300 -4.93 1.65 5.99
C VAL A 300 -6.15 1.05 6.68
N MET A 301 -6.80 1.79 7.58
CA MET A 301 -7.98 1.32 8.30
C MET A 301 -9.27 1.42 7.47
N GLY A 302 -9.24 2.06 6.30
CA GLY A 302 -10.41 2.32 5.47
C GLY A 302 -11.16 3.60 5.86
N ASP A 303 -12.02 4.05 4.96
CA ASP A 303 -12.91 5.21 5.14
C ASP A 303 -14.36 4.80 5.48
N GLY A 304 -14.61 3.48 5.60
CA GLY A 304 -15.93 2.90 5.85
C GLY A 304 -16.68 2.48 4.58
N LYS A 305 -16.17 2.81 3.39
CA LYS A 305 -16.71 2.30 2.13
C LYS A 305 -16.08 0.96 1.78
N LYS A 306 -16.87 0.14 1.07
CA LYS A 306 -16.37 -1.09 0.45
C LYS A 306 -15.82 -0.75 -0.93
N TYR A 307 -14.67 -1.33 -1.23
CA TYR A 307 -14.00 -1.18 -2.52
C TYR A 307 -13.77 -2.56 -3.13
N LEU A 308 -13.71 -2.61 -4.45
CA LEU A 308 -13.43 -3.85 -5.17
C LEU A 308 -11.93 -4.07 -5.27
N HIS A 309 -11.17 -2.99 -5.53
CA HIS A 309 -9.74 -3.04 -5.82
C HIS A 309 -8.93 -1.98 -5.08
N GLN A 310 -7.68 -2.30 -4.76
CA GLN A 310 -6.80 -1.47 -3.91
C GLN A 310 -6.59 -0.03 -4.44
N GLU A 311 -6.55 0.14 -5.76
CA GLU A 311 -6.32 1.44 -6.41
C GLU A 311 -7.51 2.40 -6.29
N GLU A 312 -8.65 1.92 -5.81
CA GLU A 312 -9.82 2.74 -5.46
C GLU A 312 -9.67 3.33 -4.05
N VAL A 313 -9.00 2.61 -3.14
CA VAL A 313 -8.71 3.03 -1.76
C VAL A 313 -7.55 4.01 -1.70
N VAL A 314 -6.43 3.66 -2.35
CA VAL A 314 -5.20 4.46 -2.29
C VAL A 314 -5.44 5.81 -2.97
N SER A 315 -5.32 6.88 -2.20
CA SER A 315 -5.54 8.24 -2.66
C SER A 315 -4.29 9.10 -2.68
N ILE A 316 -3.25 8.78 -1.90
CA ILE A 316 -1.96 9.49 -1.95
C ILE A 316 -1.38 9.47 -3.37
N GLN A 317 -0.96 10.65 -3.86
CA GLN A 317 -0.29 10.84 -5.14
C GLN A 317 1.09 11.46 -4.93
N CYS A 318 2.01 11.21 -5.87
CA CYS A 318 3.35 11.82 -5.82
C CYS A 318 3.26 13.36 -5.81
N ILE A 319 2.28 13.93 -6.54
CA ILE A 319 2.05 15.38 -6.62
C ILE A 319 1.55 16.00 -5.31
N ASP A 320 1.05 15.21 -4.35
CA ASP A 320 0.61 15.74 -3.05
C ASP A 320 1.84 16.17 -2.21
N CYS A 321 3.01 15.57 -2.44
CA CYS A 321 4.27 15.94 -1.78
C CYS A 321 5.24 16.68 -2.71
N HIS A 322 5.18 16.38 -4.00
CA HIS A 322 6.04 16.92 -5.05
C HIS A 322 5.25 17.81 -6.00
N PHE A 323 4.51 18.79 -5.48
CA PHE A 323 3.71 19.70 -6.29
C PHE A 323 4.60 20.71 -7.06
N SER A 324 4.13 21.13 -8.24
CA SER A 324 4.72 22.23 -9.01
C SER A 324 4.01 23.56 -8.81
N GLU A 325 2.76 23.54 -8.37
CA GLU A 325 1.91 24.69 -8.11
C GLU A 325 1.56 24.78 -6.63
N THR A 326 0.92 25.87 -6.21
CA THR A 326 0.46 26.02 -4.82
C THR A 326 -0.50 24.88 -4.49
N PRO A 327 -0.21 24.04 -3.48
CA PRO A 327 -1.08 22.93 -3.12
C PRO A 327 -2.36 23.46 -2.47
N LYS A 328 -3.42 22.65 -2.49
CA LYS A 328 -4.56 22.89 -1.60
C LYS A 328 -4.14 22.58 -0.18
N THR A 329 -4.52 23.43 0.76
CA THR A 329 -4.14 23.27 2.16
C THR A 329 -5.32 23.42 3.12
N ILE A 330 -5.12 22.96 4.35
CA ILE A 330 -6.04 23.15 5.47
C ILE A 330 -5.25 23.53 6.73
N SER A 331 -5.78 24.50 7.48
CA SER A 331 -5.22 24.90 8.76
C SER A 331 -5.60 23.92 9.87
N ALA A 332 -4.80 23.88 10.93
CA ALA A 332 -5.06 23.02 12.08
C ALA A 332 -6.43 23.26 12.74
N ALA A 333 -6.93 24.50 12.71
CA ALA A 333 -8.23 24.88 13.29
C ALA A 333 -9.43 24.27 12.55
N ASN A 334 -9.25 23.85 11.30
CA ASN A 334 -10.31 23.33 10.44
C ASN A 334 -10.26 21.80 10.29
N LEU A 335 -9.37 21.12 11.01
CA LEU A 335 -9.29 19.66 10.98
C LEU A 335 -10.54 19.01 11.56
N ASP A 336 -10.93 17.88 10.97
CA ASP A 336 -11.95 17.03 11.58
C ASP A 336 -11.47 16.46 12.93
N PRO A 337 -12.39 16.05 13.83
CA PRO A 337 -12.03 15.57 15.16
C PRO A 337 -11.04 14.40 15.18
N THR A 338 -11.09 13.50 14.19
CA THR A 338 -10.17 12.35 14.12
C THR A 338 -8.77 12.82 13.76
N SER A 339 -8.66 13.67 12.74
CA SER A 339 -7.37 14.26 12.34
C SER A 339 -6.73 15.09 13.45
N ALA A 340 -7.52 15.93 14.13
CA ALA A 340 -7.05 16.72 15.27
C ALA A 340 -6.51 15.85 16.41
N ARG A 341 -7.21 14.74 16.74
CA ARG A 341 -6.73 13.77 17.73
C ARG A 341 -5.44 13.07 17.31
N ILE A 342 -5.28 12.72 16.04
CA ILE A 342 -4.04 12.10 15.53
C ILE A 342 -2.87 13.07 15.70
N VAL A 343 -3.04 14.34 15.34
CA VAL A 343 -2.02 15.39 15.52
C VAL A 343 -1.65 15.54 16.99
N ALA A 344 -2.66 15.61 17.88
CA ALA A 344 -2.45 15.73 19.33
C ALA A 344 -1.71 14.52 19.92
N LEU A 345 -2.10 13.30 19.56
CA LEU A 345 -1.44 12.06 20.01
C LEU A 345 0.02 11.96 19.56
N ARG A 346 0.38 12.62 18.45
CA ARG A 346 1.76 12.70 17.97
C ARG A 346 2.56 13.85 18.57
N GLY A 347 1.92 14.72 19.35
CA GLY A 347 2.58 15.89 19.95
C GLY A 347 3.10 16.90 18.91
N TRP A 348 2.50 16.94 17.72
CA TRP A 348 2.98 17.81 16.65
C TRP A 348 2.50 19.25 16.84
N ASN A 349 3.44 20.20 16.75
CA ASN A 349 3.11 21.62 16.74
C ASN A 349 2.80 22.09 15.30
N VAL A 350 1.52 22.13 14.97
CA VAL A 350 1.01 22.53 13.64
C VAL A 350 0.25 23.87 13.66
N ALA A 351 0.22 24.58 14.79
CA ALA A 351 -0.67 25.73 14.98
C ALA A 351 -0.43 26.89 14.00
N LYS A 352 0.77 27.00 13.41
CA LYS A 352 1.17 28.07 12.48
C LYS A 352 1.54 27.54 11.09
N LYS A 353 1.13 26.32 10.76
CA LYS A 353 1.45 25.69 9.47
C LYS A 353 0.21 25.06 8.90
N ASP A 354 0.07 25.19 7.59
CA ASP A 354 -1.00 24.54 6.86
C ASP A 354 -0.57 23.14 6.45
N MET A 355 -1.52 22.20 6.43
CA MET A 355 -1.31 20.83 5.95
C MET A 355 -1.81 20.68 4.52
N VAL A 356 -1.09 19.92 3.70
CA VAL A 356 -1.53 19.62 2.32
C VAL A 356 -2.80 18.78 2.34
N ILE A 357 -3.73 19.08 1.43
CA ILE A 357 -4.88 18.24 1.12
C ILE A 357 -4.54 17.34 -0.07
N LYS A 358 -4.74 16.03 0.08
CA LYS A 358 -4.55 15.05 -1.00
C LYS A 358 -5.48 15.37 -2.17
N SER A 359 -4.90 15.47 -3.37
CA SER A 359 -5.60 15.85 -4.61
C SER A 359 -6.74 14.91 -4.99
N LYS A 360 -6.61 13.61 -4.71
CA LYS A 360 -7.60 12.59 -5.11
C LYS A 360 -8.77 12.44 -4.12
N SER A 361 -8.55 12.53 -2.80
CA SER A 361 -9.59 12.27 -1.80
C SER A 361 -10.06 13.51 -1.02
N ASN A 362 -9.43 14.67 -1.20
CA ASN A 362 -9.66 15.87 -0.39
C ASN A 362 -9.46 15.66 1.12
N GLU A 363 -8.68 14.65 1.52
CA GLU A 363 -8.32 14.41 2.92
C GLU A 363 -6.97 15.07 3.25
N PRO A 364 -6.78 15.54 4.50
CA PRO A 364 -5.51 16.11 4.91
C PRO A 364 -4.39 15.06 4.98
N LEU A 365 -3.24 15.41 4.42
CA LEU A 365 -1.97 14.73 4.64
C LEU A 365 -1.29 15.38 5.85
N LEU A 366 -1.71 14.95 7.04
CA LEU A 366 -1.41 15.61 8.33
C LEU A 366 0.08 15.85 8.61
N ASN A 367 0.95 15.06 7.99
CA ASN A 367 2.38 15.13 8.20
C ASN A 367 3.12 15.93 7.13
N VAL A 368 2.44 16.54 6.17
CA VAL A 368 3.05 17.41 5.16
C VAL A 368 2.60 18.84 5.39
N LEU A 369 3.54 19.65 5.86
CA LEU A 369 3.31 21.03 6.27
C LEU A 369 3.90 22.00 5.26
N VAL A 370 3.14 23.05 4.95
CA VAL A 370 3.51 24.10 4.01
C VAL A 370 3.66 25.43 4.77
N ASP A 371 4.71 26.18 4.45
CA ASP A 371 4.92 27.54 4.95
C ASP A 371 4.32 28.61 4.00
N ASP A 372 4.32 29.87 4.44
CA ASP A 372 3.81 31.01 3.64
C ASP A 372 4.54 31.21 2.30
N LYS A 373 5.70 30.57 2.12
CA LYS A 373 6.52 30.60 0.90
C LYS A 373 6.31 29.37 0.01
N ASN A 374 5.32 28.53 0.31
CA ASN A 374 5.05 27.27 -0.37
C ASN A 374 6.24 26.30 -0.37
N ASN A 375 7.06 26.32 0.68
CA ASN A 375 8.01 25.24 0.94
C ASN A 375 7.30 24.18 1.77
N ALA A 376 7.42 22.92 1.36
CA ALA A 376 6.83 21.81 2.08
C ALA A 376 7.88 21.00 2.85
N THR A 377 7.48 20.60 4.05
CA THR A 377 8.23 19.69 4.90
C THR A 377 7.34 18.51 5.24
N MET A 378 7.92 17.31 5.31
CA MET A 378 7.26 16.12 5.84
C MET A 378 7.82 15.79 7.22
N ILE A 379 6.95 15.46 8.16
CA ILE A 379 7.30 14.93 9.48
C ILE A 379 7.12 13.40 9.43
N SER A 380 8.17 12.63 9.69
CA SER A 380 8.04 11.18 9.85
C SER A 380 7.18 10.86 11.08
N LYS A 381 6.24 9.94 10.91
CA LYS A 381 5.15 9.69 11.87
C LYS A 381 5.61 9.08 13.18
N ASN A 382 6.70 8.31 13.17
CA ASN A 382 7.16 7.59 14.35
C ASN A 382 8.28 8.30 15.13
N ASP A 383 9.22 8.93 14.44
CA ASP A 383 10.42 9.52 15.05
C ASP A 383 10.44 11.07 15.00
N GLY A 384 9.45 11.69 14.33
CA GLY A 384 9.36 13.15 14.20
C GLY A 384 10.42 13.76 13.28
N LYS A 385 11.21 12.95 12.55
CA LYS A 385 12.25 13.45 11.65
C LYS A 385 11.63 14.33 10.56
N ILE A 386 12.23 15.50 10.34
CA ILE A 386 11.77 16.46 9.33
C ILE A 386 12.51 16.22 8.03
N HIS A 387 11.76 16.07 6.93
CA HIS A 387 12.26 15.92 5.58
C HIS A 387 11.84 17.12 4.74
N GLN A 388 12.80 17.73 4.05
CA GLN A 388 12.51 18.80 3.09
C GLN A 388 11.97 18.17 1.80
N LEU A 389 10.80 18.61 1.34
CA LEU A 389 10.20 18.10 0.12
C LEU A 389 10.67 18.89 -1.09
N THR A 390 11.08 18.17 -2.13
CA THR A 390 11.50 18.77 -3.40
C THR A 390 10.29 19.00 -4.30
N LYS A 391 10.21 20.17 -4.92
CA LYS A 391 9.20 20.47 -5.94
C LYS A 391 9.42 19.61 -7.18
N GLN A 392 8.35 19.40 -7.95
CA GLN A 392 8.43 18.75 -9.25
C GLN A 392 9.43 19.49 -10.17
N SER A 393 10.23 18.73 -10.92
CA SER A 393 11.21 19.32 -11.84
C SER A 393 10.54 20.02 -13.03
N LYS A 394 11.21 21.03 -13.60
CA LYS A 394 10.74 21.74 -14.81
C LYS A 394 10.60 20.82 -16.01
N VAL A 395 11.43 19.79 -16.13
CA VAL A 395 11.36 18.81 -17.24
C VAL A 395 10.00 18.10 -17.23
N CYS A 396 9.55 17.65 -16.06
CA CYS A 396 8.23 17.04 -15.92
C CYS A 396 7.09 18.01 -16.22
N LYS A 397 7.23 19.28 -15.82
CA LYS A 397 6.20 20.32 -16.07
C LYS A 397 6.09 20.72 -17.54
N ASN A 398 7.20 20.72 -18.26
CA ASN A 398 7.27 21.19 -19.64
C ASN A 398 6.96 20.10 -20.67
N ASP A 399 6.89 18.83 -20.24
CA ASP A 399 6.51 17.71 -21.08
C ASP A 399 5.01 17.77 -21.39
N LYS A 400 4.68 18.10 -22.65
CA LYS A 400 3.30 18.19 -23.12
C LYS A 400 2.81 16.90 -23.78
N VAL A 401 3.71 15.98 -24.10
CA VAL A 401 3.40 14.78 -24.89
C VAL A 401 3.14 13.57 -24.00
N HIS A 402 3.72 13.53 -22.80
CA HIS A 402 3.55 12.44 -21.84
C HIS A 402 2.56 12.75 -20.71
N ALA A 403 1.56 13.61 -20.96
CA ALA A 403 0.55 13.96 -19.95
C ALA A 403 -0.21 12.75 -19.36
N ASN A 404 -0.26 11.62 -20.07
CA ASN A 404 -0.88 10.39 -19.60
C ASN A 404 0.07 9.49 -18.77
N LEU A 405 1.39 9.74 -18.74
CA LEU A 405 2.31 8.97 -17.89
C LEU A 405 2.08 9.31 -16.42
N THR A 406 1.94 8.27 -15.60
CA THR A 406 2.02 8.44 -14.15
C THR A 406 3.47 8.58 -13.71
N CYS A 407 3.71 9.21 -12.56
CA CYS A 407 5.06 9.37 -12.01
C CYS A 407 5.77 8.02 -11.83
N SER A 408 5.03 6.96 -11.45
CA SER A 408 5.59 5.62 -11.31
C SER A 408 6.02 5.00 -12.65
N SER A 409 5.41 5.37 -13.77
CA SER A 409 5.88 4.92 -15.10
C SER A 409 7.29 5.43 -15.40
N CYS A 410 7.62 6.64 -14.95
CA CYS A 410 8.95 7.22 -15.14
C CYS A 410 9.94 6.84 -14.03
N HIS A 411 9.49 6.75 -12.78
CA HIS A 411 10.40 6.68 -11.63
C HIS A 411 10.56 5.28 -11.03
N THR A 412 9.86 4.26 -11.53
CA THR A 412 10.05 2.87 -11.09
C THR A 412 11.31 2.28 -11.73
N SER A 413 12.30 1.91 -10.93
CA SER A 413 13.56 1.30 -11.41
C SER A 413 13.40 -0.16 -11.82
N TRP A 414 12.64 -0.94 -11.05
CA TRP A 414 12.44 -2.37 -11.33
C TRP A 414 11.15 -2.89 -10.69
N ALA A 415 10.66 -4.04 -11.14
CA ALA A 415 9.56 -4.77 -10.53
C ALA A 415 9.88 -6.25 -10.53
N SER A 416 9.36 -6.96 -9.54
CA SER A 416 9.41 -8.41 -9.49
C SER A 416 8.64 -9.02 -10.66
N LYS A 417 9.21 -10.05 -11.29
CA LYS A 417 8.59 -10.93 -12.27
C LYS A 417 8.48 -12.34 -11.71
N CYS A 418 7.41 -13.00 -12.08
CA CYS A 418 7.20 -14.42 -11.89
C CYS A 418 6.54 -14.96 -13.15
N ILE A 419 7.17 -15.95 -13.78
CA ILE A 419 6.67 -16.56 -15.02
C ILE A 419 6.67 -18.08 -14.88
N GLY A 420 5.84 -18.74 -15.69
CA GLY A 420 5.73 -20.20 -15.72
C GLY A 420 5.22 -20.81 -14.42
N CYS A 421 4.12 -20.28 -13.88
CA CYS A 421 3.47 -20.87 -12.71
C CYS A 421 2.57 -22.05 -13.13
N HIS A 422 2.58 -23.15 -12.39
CA HIS A 422 1.66 -24.26 -12.57
C HIS A 422 1.01 -24.60 -11.23
N ASN A 423 -0.32 -24.71 -11.20
CA ASN A 423 -1.06 -25.15 -10.03
C ASN A 423 -1.72 -26.50 -10.26
N GLN A 424 -1.51 -27.40 -9.31
CA GLN A 424 -2.11 -28.72 -9.30
C GLN A 424 -2.60 -29.06 -7.88
N PHE A 425 -3.79 -29.63 -7.78
CA PHE A 425 -4.33 -30.12 -6.52
C PHE A 425 -3.84 -31.55 -6.26
N ASP A 426 -3.15 -31.75 -5.14
CA ASP A 426 -2.86 -33.08 -4.61
C ASP A 426 -3.88 -33.42 -3.53
N LYS A 427 -4.87 -34.26 -3.84
CA LYS A 427 -5.87 -34.73 -2.87
C LYS A 427 -5.30 -35.64 -1.77
N ASN A 428 -4.10 -36.19 -1.96
CA ASN A 428 -3.48 -37.17 -1.08
C ASN A 428 -2.43 -36.55 -0.15
N ASP A 429 -2.11 -35.27 -0.33
CA ASP A 429 -1.21 -34.56 0.58
C ASP A 429 -1.74 -34.65 2.02
N LYS A 430 -0.93 -35.24 2.90
CA LYS A 430 -1.26 -35.42 4.33
C LYS A 430 -0.90 -34.21 5.17
N HIS A 431 -0.21 -33.23 4.59
CA HIS A 431 0.32 -32.04 5.26
C HIS A 431 -0.33 -30.75 4.76
N GLY A 432 -1.46 -30.85 4.05
CA GLY A 432 -2.27 -29.70 3.68
C GLY A 432 -2.65 -28.86 4.90
N PHE A 433 -2.69 -27.54 4.74
CA PHE A 433 -3.04 -26.63 5.83
C PHE A 433 -4.04 -25.58 5.35
N ASP A 434 -5.23 -25.58 5.96
CA ASP A 434 -6.24 -24.55 5.69
C ASP A 434 -5.85 -23.27 6.43
N LEU A 435 -5.43 -22.27 5.66
CA LEU A 435 -4.98 -20.96 6.14
C LEU A 435 -6.10 -20.07 6.67
N LEU A 436 -7.37 -20.37 6.37
CA LEU A 436 -8.50 -19.63 6.92
C LEU A 436 -8.91 -20.19 8.29
N ASP A 437 -9.05 -21.51 8.39
CA ASP A 437 -9.45 -22.20 9.62
C ASP A 437 -8.26 -22.41 10.59
N LEU A 438 -7.03 -22.26 10.08
CA LEU A 438 -5.76 -22.48 10.78
C LEU A 438 -5.64 -23.92 11.33
N ARG A 439 -5.87 -24.91 10.47
CA ARG A 439 -5.80 -26.34 10.82
C ARG A 439 -5.23 -27.18 9.69
N TYR A 440 -4.60 -28.30 10.04
CA TYR A 440 -4.20 -29.31 9.08
C TYR A 440 -5.42 -29.99 8.46
N VAL A 441 -5.34 -30.23 7.15
CA VAL A 441 -6.36 -30.87 6.32
C VAL A 441 -5.68 -31.83 5.35
N LYS A 442 -6.45 -32.78 4.82
CA LYS A 442 -5.98 -33.62 3.71
C LYS A 442 -6.23 -32.90 2.39
N GLY A 443 -5.21 -32.91 1.55
CA GLY A 443 -5.19 -32.38 0.20
C GLY A 443 -4.96 -30.88 0.11
N GLN A 444 -4.14 -30.45 -0.84
CA GLN A 444 -3.85 -29.03 -1.07
C GLN A 444 -3.51 -28.72 -2.53
N TRP A 445 -3.69 -27.45 -2.90
CA TRP A 445 -3.09 -26.89 -4.10
C TRP A 445 -1.58 -26.70 -3.91
N ASN A 446 -0.82 -27.21 -4.87
CA ASN A 446 0.62 -27.04 -4.98
C ASN A 446 0.93 -26.07 -6.13
N GLU A 447 1.71 -25.03 -5.81
CA GLU A 447 2.21 -24.05 -6.78
C GLU A 447 3.65 -24.41 -7.15
N TYR A 448 3.90 -24.56 -8.45
CA TYR A 448 5.22 -24.69 -9.03
C TYR A 448 5.55 -23.40 -9.77
N VAL A 449 6.80 -22.94 -9.67
CA VAL A 449 7.27 -21.73 -10.33
C VAL A 449 8.50 -22.06 -11.16
N HIS A 450 8.52 -21.55 -12.40
CA HIS A 450 9.69 -21.67 -13.26
C HIS A 450 10.78 -20.66 -12.90
N GLU A 451 10.45 -19.36 -12.83
CA GLU A 451 11.44 -18.30 -12.65
C GLU A 451 10.94 -17.12 -11.81
N PHE A 452 11.79 -16.65 -10.90
CA PHE A 452 11.70 -15.31 -10.30
C PHE A 452 12.80 -14.42 -10.86
N ALA A 453 12.43 -13.25 -11.36
CA ALA A 453 13.35 -12.27 -11.93
C ALA A 453 12.95 -10.84 -11.56
N VAL A 454 13.79 -9.87 -11.97
CA VAL A 454 13.48 -8.44 -11.88
C VAL A 454 13.79 -7.75 -13.20
N SER A 455 12.98 -6.78 -13.59
CA SER A 455 13.36 -5.80 -14.62
C SER A 455 12.54 -4.53 -14.48
N GLU A 456 12.79 -3.55 -15.35
CA GLU A 456 11.84 -2.49 -15.61
C GLU A 456 10.47 -3.09 -16.00
N PRO A 457 9.36 -2.74 -15.33
CA PRO A 457 8.05 -3.28 -15.68
C PRO A 457 7.57 -2.77 -17.03
N SER A 458 6.75 -3.61 -17.68
CA SER A 458 5.90 -3.24 -18.79
C SER A 458 5.00 -2.05 -18.44
N LEU A 459 4.54 -1.32 -19.45
CA LEU A 459 3.59 -0.23 -19.26
C LEU A 459 2.24 -0.60 -19.89
N GLY A 460 1.16 -0.27 -19.20
CA GLY A 460 -0.20 -0.50 -19.66
C GLY A 460 -1.06 0.75 -19.52
N VAL A 461 -2.18 0.77 -20.22
CA VAL A 461 -3.15 1.88 -20.24
C VAL A 461 -4.32 1.54 -19.33
N ARG A 462 -4.49 2.35 -18.27
CA ARG A 462 -5.70 2.37 -17.44
C ARG A 462 -6.66 3.43 -17.95
N THR A 463 -7.94 3.11 -18.02
CA THR A 463 -9.00 4.05 -18.39
C THR A 463 -9.93 4.30 -17.21
N ILE A 464 -10.18 5.57 -16.90
CA ILE A 464 -11.12 6.00 -15.84
C ILE A 464 -12.02 7.08 -16.45
N GLY A 465 -13.26 6.72 -16.78
CA GLY A 465 -14.11 7.58 -17.60
C GLY A 465 -13.44 7.87 -18.94
N SER A 466 -13.23 9.16 -19.26
CA SER A 466 -12.49 9.59 -20.45
C SER A 466 -10.96 9.69 -20.26
N LYS A 467 -10.47 9.64 -19.01
CA LYS A 467 -9.06 9.81 -18.67
C LYS A 467 -8.28 8.52 -18.93
N LYS A 468 -7.09 8.65 -19.53
CA LYS A 468 -6.12 7.57 -19.66
C LYS A 468 -4.92 7.80 -18.75
N GLU A 469 -4.43 6.74 -18.14
CA GLU A 469 -3.22 6.74 -17.34
C GLU A 469 -2.33 5.58 -17.78
N ILE A 470 -1.09 5.87 -18.15
CA ILE A 470 -0.08 4.86 -18.44
C ILE A 470 0.61 4.54 -17.12
N LYS A 471 0.59 3.26 -16.72
CA LYS A 471 1.07 2.78 -15.42
C LYS A 471 1.93 1.53 -15.57
N PRO A 472 2.82 1.23 -14.61
CA PRO A 472 3.52 -0.04 -14.56
C PRO A 472 2.55 -1.23 -14.52
N ALA A 473 2.88 -2.25 -15.30
CA ALA A 473 2.24 -3.54 -15.40
C ALA A 473 3.27 -4.62 -15.07
N VAL A 474 2.87 -5.59 -14.27
CA VAL A 474 3.68 -6.78 -13.99
C VAL A 474 2.90 -8.03 -14.36
N PRO A 475 3.59 -9.13 -14.73
CA PRO A 475 2.95 -10.44 -14.82
C PRO A 475 2.22 -10.72 -13.51
N GLY A 476 0.89 -10.72 -13.56
CA GLY A 476 0.07 -11.11 -12.42
C GLY A 476 -0.11 -12.63 -12.42
N MET A 477 -0.40 -13.16 -13.60
CA MET A 477 -0.63 -14.59 -13.88
C MET A 477 -0.10 -14.87 -15.28
N ILE A 478 1.00 -15.60 -15.37
CA ILE A 478 1.36 -16.37 -16.58
C ILE A 478 1.42 -17.79 -16.09
N MET A 479 0.26 -18.45 -16.12
CA MET A 479 0.08 -19.66 -15.35
C MET A 479 -0.91 -20.63 -15.96
N THR A 480 -0.71 -21.90 -15.60
CA THR A 480 -1.65 -22.99 -15.84
C THR A 480 -2.26 -23.47 -14.52
N ILE A 481 -3.53 -23.86 -14.57
CA ILE A 481 -4.27 -24.41 -13.43
C ILE A 481 -4.91 -25.72 -13.89
N ASP A 482 -4.44 -26.84 -13.35
CA ASP A 482 -5.05 -28.16 -13.57
C ASP A 482 -6.27 -28.32 -12.64
N LYS A 483 -7.43 -27.79 -13.04
CA LYS A 483 -8.71 -27.99 -12.33
C LYS A 483 -9.13 -29.46 -12.33
N GLY A 484 -8.76 -30.21 -13.36
CA GLY A 484 -9.02 -31.65 -13.45
C GLY A 484 -8.48 -32.41 -12.23
N SER A 485 -7.30 -32.03 -11.74
CA SER A 485 -6.70 -32.62 -10.53
C SER A 485 -7.56 -32.47 -9.27
N PHE A 486 -8.38 -31.42 -9.16
CA PHE A 486 -9.31 -31.23 -8.04
C PHE A 486 -10.44 -32.26 -8.03
N ASN A 487 -10.78 -32.80 -9.22
CA ASN A 487 -11.86 -33.76 -9.43
C ASN A 487 -11.32 -35.16 -9.81
N ASP A 488 -10.10 -35.50 -9.38
CA ASP A 488 -9.46 -36.80 -9.62
C ASP A 488 -9.22 -37.16 -11.09
N LYS A 489 -9.12 -36.14 -11.95
CA LYS A 489 -8.86 -36.28 -13.39
C LYS A 489 -7.72 -35.34 -13.81
N PRO A 490 -6.50 -35.52 -13.29
CA PRO A 490 -5.39 -34.62 -13.58
C PRO A 490 -5.15 -34.50 -15.09
N GLY A 491 -4.97 -33.27 -15.55
CA GLY A 491 -4.77 -32.92 -16.95
C GLY A 491 -6.03 -32.89 -17.81
N ALA A 492 -7.21 -33.30 -17.29
CA ALA A 492 -8.44 -33.33 -18.08
C ALA A 492 -9.11 -31.95 -18.24
N ASP A 493 -8.83 -31.02 -17.33
CA ASP A 493 -9.33 -29.64 -17.35
C ASP A 493 -8.20 -28.70 -16.91
N VAL A 494 -7.45 -28.19 -17.89
CA VAL A 494 -6.31 -27.29 -17.67
C VAL A 494 -6.64 -25.93 -18.25
N ILE A 495 -6.63 -24.91 -17.38
CA ILE A 495 -6.81 -23.51 -17.76
C ILE A 495 -5.43 -22.88 -17.94
N PHE A 496 -5.27 -22.06 -18.97
CA PHE A 496 -4.14 -21.15 -19.12
C PHE A 496 -4.57 -19.69 -19.06
N HIS A 497 -3.88 -18.90 -18.26
CA HIS A 497 -4.07 -17.46 -18.17
C HIS A 497 -2.76 -16.69 -18.34
N ARG A 498 -2.81 -15.66 -19.20
CA ARG A 498 -1.80 -14.62 -19.34
C ARG A 498 -2.42 -13.26 -19.03
N LEU A 499 -2.41 -12.90 -17.75
CA LEU A 499 -3.01 -11.67 -17.22
C LEU A 499 -1.95 -10.84 -16.49
N PHE A 500 -1.86 -9.57 -16.85
CA PHE A 500 -0.99 -8.61 -16.16
C PHE A 500 -1.82 -7.80 -15.16
N ALA A 501 -1.19 -7.37 -14.08
CA ALA A 501 -1.80 -6.49 -13.10
C ALA A 501 -1.15 -5.11 -13.15
N GLN A 502 -1.95 -4.06 -13.01
CA GLN A 502 -1.39 -2.74 -12.69
C GLN A 502 -0.70 -2.83 -11.32
N ASN A 503 0.49 -2.24 -11.19
CA ASN A 503 1.24 -2.28 -9.95
C ASN A 503 1.94 -0.95 -9.67
N ALA A 504 2.09 -0.61 -8.40
CA ALA A 504 3.05 0.37 -7.93
C ALA A 504 4.18 -0.43 -7.25
N PRO A 505 5.31 -0.70 -7.91
CA PRO A 505 6.27 -1.67 -7.39
C PRO A 505 7.01 -1.23 -6.12
N HIS A 506 6.92 0.05 -5.74
CA HIS A 506 7.65 0.64 -4.60
C HIS A 506 9.16 0.51 -4.75
N THR A 507 9.67 0.86 -5.93
CA THR A 507 11.10 0.90 -6.28
C THR A 507 11.42 2.25 -6.92
N THR A 508 10.85 3.30 -6.33
CA THR A 508 10.92 4.66 -6.86
C THR A 508 12.35 5.18 -6.76
N ILE A 509 12.85 5.79 -7.82
CA ILE A 509 14.18 6.39 -7.86
C ILE A 509 14.11 7.84 -8.32
N LYS A 510 15.13 8.63 -7.95
CA LYS A 510 15.20 10.06 -8.29
C LYS A 510 15.26 10.30 -9.80
N LYS A 511 16.05 9.50 -10.52
CA LYS A 511 16.20 9.63 -11.98
C LYS A 511 15.05 8.92 -12.68
N GLY A 512 14.38 9.58 -13.62
CA GLY A 512 13.41 8.92 -14.48
C GLY A 512 14.07 7.95 -15.48
N ARG A 513 13.28 7.04 -16.06
CA ARG A 513 13.69 6.16 -17.16
C ARG A 513 14.23 6.96 -18.34
N SER A 514 15.17 6.35 -19.06
CA SER A 514 15.64 6.89 -20.34
C SER A 514 14.56 6.79 -21.42
N CYS A 515 14.68 7.60 -22.46
CA CYS A 515 13.76 7.50 -23.60
C CYS A 515 13.82 6.10 -24.24
N VAL A 516 15.02 5.51 -24.34
CA VAL A 516 15.24 4.17 -24.91
C VAL A 516 14.52 3.08 -24.11
N SER A 517 14.52 3.19 -22.77
CA SER A 517 13.80 2.23 -21.90
C SER A 517 12.31 2.16 -22.22
N CYS A 518 11.65 3.29 -22.50
CA CYS A 518 10.22 3.28 -22.81
C CYS A 518 9.92 3.01 -24.29
N HIS A 519 10.78 3.49 -25.20
CA HIS A 519 10.48 3.52 -26.64
C HIS A 519 11.10 2.38 -27.44
N LEU A 520 12.09 1.66 -26.90
CA LEU A 520 12.80 0.59 -27.61
C LEU A 520 13.00 -0.69 -26.78
N ASN A 521 12.60 -0.73 -25.51
CA ASN A 521 12.66 -1.96 -24.72
C ASN A 521 11.42 -2.84 -25.04
N PRO A 522 11.59 -4.02 -25.68
CA PRO A 522 10.47 -4.85 -26.07
C PRO A 522 9.68 -5.38 -24.86
N TYR A 523 10.34 -5.64 -23.73
CA TYR A 523 9.67 -6.08 -22.52
C TYR A 523 8.78 -4.96 -21.95
N VAL A 524 9.25 -3.71 -21.97
CA VAL A 524 8.46 -2.56 -21.49
C VAL A 524 7.21 -2.35 -22.35
N LEU A 525 7.31 -2.62 -23.66
CA LEU A 525 6.20 -2.57 -24.62
C LEU A 525 5.24 -3.77 -24.52
N GLY A 526 5.63 -4.82 -23.81
CA GLY A 526 4.83 -6.03 -23.59
C GLY A 526 5.11 -7.17 -24.56
N TYR A 527 6.16 -7.11 -25.39
CA TYR A 527 6.52 -8.17 -26.34
C TYR A 527 7.31 -9.33 -25.70
N GLY A 528 7.73 -9.18 -24.45
CA GLY A 528 8.64 -10.11 -23.77
C GLY A 528 10.10 -9.67 -23.87
N SER A 529 10.98 -10.38 -23.16
CA SER A 529 12.42 -10.13 -23.20
C SER A 529 12.98 -10.57 -24.56
N GLY A 530 13.92 -9.79 -25.08
CA GLY A 530 14.49 -10.06 -26.39
C GLY A 530 15.18 -8.85 -27.01
N SER A 531 15.55 -9.00 -28.27
CA SER A 531 16.18 -7.95 -29.07
C SER A 531 15.18 -7.34 -30.05
N LEU A 532 15.08 -6.01 -30.03
CA LEU A 532 14.29 -5.22 -30.97
C LEU A 532 15.24 -4.43 -31.88
N GLN A 533 15.13 -4.61 -33.19
CA GLN A 533 16.04 -4.01 -34.16
C GLN A 533 15.27 -3.28 -35.26
N LEU A 534 15.76 -2.11 -35.65
CA LEU A 534 15.27 -1.35 -36.80
C LEU A 534 16.21 -1.56 -37.99
N ASP A 535 15.68 -2.05 -39.10
CA ASP A 535 16.48 -2.24 -40.32
C ASP A 535 16.64 -0.96 -41.15
N LYS A 536 17.48 -1.02 -42.19
CA LYS A 536 17.73 0.09 -43.12
C LYS A 536 16.51 0.50 -43.96
N ASN A 537 15.45 -0.32 -43.98
CA ASN A 537 14.20 -0.02 -44.69
C ASN A 537 13.15 0.60 -43.76
N GLY A 538 13.49 0.81 -42.49
CA GLY A 538 12.58 1.33 -41.47
C GLY A 538 11.63 0.29 -40.91
N LYS A 539 11.93 -1.01 -41.04
CA LYS A 539 11.11 -2.08 -40.47
C LYS A 539 11.68 -2.56 -39.14
N PHE A 540 10.81 -2.62 -38.12
CA PHE A 540 11.18 -3.23 -36.85
C PHE A 540 11.09 -4.76 -36.92
N THR A 541 12.05 -5.44 -36.32
CA THR A 541 12.07 -6.89 -36.10
C THR A 541 12.30 -7.17 -34.63
N PHE A 542 11.62 -8.19 -34.11
CA PHE A 542 11.75 -8.64 -32.72
C PHE A 542 12.15 -10.10 -32.69
N LYS A 543 13.18 -10.41 -31.91
CA LYS A 543 13.59 -11.78 -31.59
C LYS A 543 13.51 -11.96 -30.08
N ALA A 544 12.59 -12.81 -29.64
CA ALA A 544 12.39 -13.12 -28.23
C ALA A 544 13.54 -13.99 -27.67
N ASP A 545 13.80 -13.83 -26.37
CA ASP A 545 14.74 -14.66 -25.62
C ASP A 545 14.09 -15.99 -25.19
N TYR A 546 12.79 -15.95 -24.87
CA TYR A 546 12.02 -17.12 -24.48
C TYR A 546 11.35 -17.80 -25.67
N ALA A 547 11.20 -19.13 -25.55
CA ALA A 547 10.40 -19.92 -26.47
C ALA A 547 8.92 -19.51 -26.45
N LEU A 548 8.21 -19.84 -27.53
CA LEU A 548 6.77 -19.63 -27.62
C LEU A 548 6.04 -20.62 -26.72
N ASN A 549 5.12 -20.12 -25.89
CA ASN A 549 4.26 -20.94 -25.05
C ASN A 549 3.21 -21.64 -25.92
N GLU A 550 3.02 -22.94 -25.71
CA GLU A 550 2.10 -23.77 -26.52
C GLU A 550 0.64 -23.34 -26.42
N ASN A 551 0.23 -22.69 -25.32
CA ASN A 551 -1.16 -22.30 -25.09
C ASN A 551 -1.59 -21.06 -25.90
N ASP A 552 -0.67 -20.15 -26.21
CA ASP A 552 -1.01 -18.90 -26.89
C ASP A 552 0.00 -18.39 -27.92
N ASN A 553 1.05 -19.18 -28.18
CA ASN A 553 2.09 -18.91 -29.16
C ASN A 553 2.77 -17.54 -28.98
N LEU A 554 2.88 -17.08 -27.73
CA LEU A 554 3.63 -15.90 -27.33
C LEU A 554 4.89 -16.32 -26.56
N PRO A 555 5.98 -15.52 -26.59
CA PRO A 555 7.12 -15.76 -25.70
C PRO A 555 6.66 -15.87 -24.25
N GLU A 556 7.32 -16.74 -23.47
CA GLU A 556 6.89 -17.08 -22.12
C GLU A 556 6.61 -15.86 -21.23
N ASP A 557 7.43 -14.81 -21.33
CA ASP A 557 7.32 -13.59 -20.53
C ASP A 557 6.61 -12.42 -21.22
N ALA A 558 6.05 -12.63 -22.42
CA ALA A 558 5.33 -11.60 -23.17
C ALA A 558 3.94 -11.32 -22.58
N TRP A 559 3.42 -10.13 -22.85
CA TRP A 559 2.03 -9.75 -22.60
C TRP A 559 1.20 -9.80 -23.89
N ILE A 560 1.78 -9.35 -25.00
CA ILE A 560 1.13 -9.20 -26.30
C ILE A 560 2.05 -9.63 -27.45
N PRO A 561 1.47 -10.04 -28.59
CA PRO A 561 2.25 -10.28 -29.80
C PRO A 561 2.92 -9.00 -30.30
N PHE A 562 4.07 -9.17 -30.96
CA PHE A 562 4.81 -8.10 -31.59
C PHE A 562 3.97 -7.40 -32.67
N LEU A 563 3.87 -6.06 -32.58
CA LEU A 563 3.22 -5.19 -33.56
C LEU A 563 1.91 -5.74 -34.13
N SER A 564 1.00 -6.11 -33.24
CA SER A 564 -0.24 -6.81 -33.62
C SER A 564 -1.47 -6.14 -33.02
N LYS A 565 -2.61 -6.28 -33.70
CA LYS A 565 -3.91 -5.82 -33.18
C LYS A 565 -4.32 -6.69 -31.99
N LEU A 566 -4.80 -6.06 -30.93
CA LEU A 566 -5.34 -6.78 -29.78
C LEU A 566 -6.65 -7.46 -30.19
N ASN A 567 -6.81 -8.74 -29.83
CA ASN A 567 -8.10 -9.42 -29.92
C ASN A 567 -9.08 -8.81 -28.90
N PRO A 568 -10.20 -8.20 -29.32
CA PRO A 568 -11.16 -7.56 -28.42
C PRO A 568 -11.92 -8.54 -27.52
N LYS A 569 -11.92 -9.85 -27.85
CA LYS A 569 -12.54 -10.90 -27.04
C LYS A 569 -11.62 -11.46 -25.96
N LYS A 570 -10.31 -11.16 -26.00
CA LYS A 570 -9.32 -11.68 -25.04
C LYS A 570 -9.20 -10.74 -23.83
N THR A 571 -9.19 -11.30 -22.63
CA THR A 571 -8.83 -10.59 -21.40
C THR A 571 -7.31 -10.57 -21.27
N TYR A 572 -6.74 -9.40 -21.02
CA TYR A 572 -5.28 -9.21 -20.89
C TYR A 572 -4.85 -8.87 -19.46
N SER A 573 -5.79 -8.64 -18.56
CA SER A 573 -5.50 -8.01 -17.28
C SER A 573 -6.45 -8.49 -16.18
N THR A 574 -5.99 -8.42 -14.94
CA THR A 574 -6.81 -8.65 -13.74
C THR A 574 -7.77 -7.49 -13.42
N ARG A 575 -7.83 -6.48 -14.30
CA ARG A 575 -8.72 -5.32 -14.23
C ARG A 575 -9.38 -5.08 -15.58
N THR A 576 -10.70 -4.89 -15.58
CA THR A 576 -11.48 -4.62 -16.80
C THR A 576 -11.13 -3.28 -17.46
N ASN A 577 -10.57 -2.34 -16.70
CA ASN A 577 -10.20 -1.01 -17.18
C ASN A 577 -8.68 -0.83 -17.38
N PHE A 578 -7.91 -1.91 -17.45
CA PHE A 578 -6.47 -1.87 -17.69
C PHE A 578 -6.11 -2.83 -18.83
N ARG A 579 -5.28 -2.36 -19.76
CA ARG A 579 -4.92 -3.13 -20.96
C ARG A 579 -3.48 -2.83 -21.42
N PRO A 580 -2.87 -3.71 -22.23
CA PRO A 580 -1.63 -3.37 -22.93
C PRO A 580 -1.85 -2.26 -23.95
N PHE A 581 -0.76 -1.77 -24.54
CA PHE A 581 -0.82 -0.82 -25.66
C PHE A 581 -1.52 -1.46 -26.87
N ASN A 582 -2.43 -0.72 -27.47
CA ASN A 582 -3.04 -1.14 -28.73
C ASN A 582 -2.06 -0.92 -29.91
N PHE A 583 -2.41 -1.44 -31.08
CA PHE A 583 -1.57 -1.37 -32.27
C PHE A 583 -1.10 0.05 -32.61
N ASN A 584 -2.00 1.05 -32.61
CA ASN A 584 -1.67 2.43 -32.93
C ASN A 584 -0.74 3.06 -31.87
N GLU A 585 -0.97 2.75 -30.59
CA GLU A 585 -0.11 3.19 -29.50
C GLU A 585 1.30 2.59 -29.63
N GLN A 586 1.41 1.29 -29.96
CA GLN A 586 2.68 0.63 -30.22
C GLN A 586 3.45 1.30 -31.38
N GLN A 587 2.78 1.55 -32.51
CA GLN A 587 3.37 2.23 -33.67
C GLN A 587 3.87 3.63 -33.30
N ASN A 588 3.08 4.40 -32.55
CA ASN A 588 3.48 5.75 -32.13
C ASN A 588 4.69 5.74 -31.18
N ILE A 589 4.74 4.78 -30.25
CA ILE A 589 5.88 4.64 -29.34
C ILE A 589 7.15 4.28 -30.13
N LEU A 590 7.07 3.29 -31.02
CA LEU A 590 8.20 2.84 -31.85
C LEU A 590 8.61 3.88 -32.90
N LYS A 591 7.70 4.74 -33.34
CA LYS A 591 8.03 5.87 -34.25
C LYS A 591 9.01 6.83 -33.59
N VAL A 592 8.83 7.14 -32.31
CA VAL A 592 9.81 7.88 -31.50
C VAL A 592 11.05 7.03 -31.24
N GLY A 593 10.88 5.72 -31.00
CA GLY A 593 11.98 4.76 -30.87
C GLY A 593 12.94 4.79 -32.06
N ALA A 594 12.43 4.89 -33.29
CA ALA A 594 13.28 5.01 -34.47
C ALA A 594 14.17 6.26 -34.46
N CYS A 595 13.67 7.39 -33.95
CA CYS A 595 14.48 8.60 -33.80
C CYS A 595 15.65 8.39 -32.82
N LEU A 596 15.41 7.64 -31.74
CA LEU A 596 16.41 7.32 -30.71
C LEU A 596 17.51 6.37 -31.20
N SER A 597 17.36 5.73 -32.35
CA SER A 597 18.44 4.98 -33.00
C SER A 597 19.52 5.89 -33.59
N CYS A 598 19.19 7.15 -33.86
CA CYS A 598 20.07 8.14 -34.49
C CYS A 598 20.38 9.34 -33.58
N HIS A 599 19.46 9.67 -32.67
CA HIS A 599 19.54 10.84 -31.80
C HIS A 599 19.67 10.43 -30.34
N LYS A 600 20.64 11.03 -29.63
CA LYS A 600 20.72 10.88 -28.17
C LYS A 600 19.54 11.60 -27.51
N GLU A 601 19.08 11.08 -26.38
CA GLU A 601 17.96 11.67 -25.63
C GLU A 601 18.21 13.11 -25.19
N SER A 602 19.47 13.53 -25.06
CA SER A 602 19.88 14.90 -24.70
C SER A 602 20.01 15.85 -25.90
N GLU A 603 19.74 15.40 -27.12
CA GLU A 603 19.83 16.25 -28.31
C GLU A 603 18.62 17.16 -28.45
N LYS A 604 18.86 18.35 -29.01
CA LYS A 604 17.85 19.41 -29.19
C LYS A 604 16.58 18.92 -29.91
N VAL A 605 16.72 18.00 -30.86
CA VAL A 605 15.57 17.43 -31.59
C VAL A 605 14.64 16.65 -30.65
N MET A 606 15.20 15.90 -29.69
CA MET A 606 14.42 15.15 -28.71
C MET A 606 13.76 16.08 -27.70
N ASP A 607 14.48 17.11 -27.23
CA ASP A 607 13.91 18.14 -26.35
C ASP A 607 12.74 18.89 -27.03
N GLN A 608 12.89 19.23 -28.31
CA GLN A 608 11.83 19.86 -29.09
C GLN A 608 10.62 18.93 -29.30
N SER A 609 10.85 17.62 -29.44
CA SER A 609 9.78 16.63 -29.56
C SER A 609 8.86 16.61 -28.33
N LEU A 610 9.39 16.85 -27.12
CA LEU A 610 8.62 16.90 -25.87
C LEU A 610 7.64 18.10 -25.82
N GLN A 611 7.95 19.18 -26.54
CA GLN A 611 7.17 20.41 -26.54
C GLN A 611 6.20 20.51 -27.73
N LYS A 612 6.66 20.07 -28.91
CA LYS A 612 5.95 20.24 -30.18
C LYS A 612 5.30 18.96 -30.70
N GLY A 613 5.62 17.81 -30.11
CA GLY A 613 5.20 16.50 -30.62
C GLY A 613 6.08 15.99 -31.76
N ILE A 614 5.95 14.68 -32.03
CA ILE A 614 6.78 13.97 -33.02
C ILE A 614 6.47 14.38 -34.45
N ASP A 615 5.20 14.70 -34.78
CA ASP A 615 4.81 15.04 -36.16
C ASP A 615 5.48 16.34 -36.64
N ALA A 616 5.65 17.31 -35.74
CA ALA A 616 6.40 18.53 -36.02
C ALA A 616 7.88 18.24 -36.29
N MET A 617 8.47 17.22 -35.64
CA MET A 617 9.86 16.83 -35.86
C MET A 617 10.00 16.09 -37.19
N ILE A 618 9.03 15.24 -37.53
CA ILE A 618 9.00 14.50 -38.80
C ILE A 618 8.88 15.47 -39.99
N ALA A 619 8.12 16.56 -39.86
CA ALA A 619 8.02 17.58 -40.90
C ALA A 619 9.38 18.27 -41.20
N LEU A 620 10.30 18.28 -40.23
CA LEU A 620 11.63 18.89 -40.34
C LEU A 620 12.73 17.87 -40.63
N LYS A 621 12.37 16.62 -40.95
CA LYS A 621 13.33 15.53 -41.09
C LYS A 621 14.26 15.75 -42.30
N SER A 622 15.51 15.31 -42.17
CA SER A 622 16.43 15.26 -43.31
C SER A 622 16.03 14.16 -44.30
N LYS A 623 16.58 14.20 -45.52
CA LYS A 623 16.41 13.10 -46.50
C LYS A 623 17.00 11.77 -46.03
N GLN A 624 17.94 11.80 -45.08
CA GLN A 624 18.58 10.63 -44.49
C GLN A 624 17.73 10.01 -43.37
N CYS A 625 16.75 10.75 -42.84
CA CYS A 625 15.88 10.25 -41.78
C CYS A 625 14.81 9.31 -42.34
N ILE A 626 14.85 8.06 -41.89
CA ILE A 626 13.89 7.02 -42.26
C ILE A 626 12.80 6.98 -41.19
N VAL A 627 11.56 7.22 -41.62
CA VAL A 627 10.39 7.05 -40.75
C VAL A 627 10.00 5.57 -40.80
N PRO A 628 9.80 4.91 -39.66
CA PRO A 628 9.51 3.48 -39.65
C PRO A 628 8.20 3.17 -40.37
N LYS A 629 8.18 2.02 -41.04
CA LYS A 629 7.00 1.42 -41.68
C LYS A 629 6.53 0.26 -40.82
N PHE A 630 5.22 0.20 -40.60
CA PHE A 630 4.59 -0.74 -39.68
C PHE A 630 3.58 -1.62 -40.39
#